data_AF-A0A2V4DEW4-F1
#
_entry.id   AF-A0A2V4DEW4-F1
#
_cell.length_a   1.000
_cell.length_b   1.000
_cell.length_c   1.000
_cell.angle_alpha   90.00
_cell.angle_beta   90.00
_cell.angle_gamma   90.00
#
_symmetry.space_group_name_H-M   'P 1'
#
loop_
_entity.id
_entity.type
_entity.pdbx_description
1 polymer ?
#
loop_
_entity_poly.entity_id
_entity_poly.type
_entity_poly.pdbx_seq_one_letter_code
_entity_poly.pdbx_strand_id
1 'polypeptide(L)'
;MEKDLFARLWQELDFDDHPYPGTHSPDPQGDLKFATHDGALTLTDDRISFRLGVGNDGEKSIHRWTMEPTQMNEGPKRLGEHRWSISPKDLGLTLSAFVAVKIGPPTVKNGDSKLEERILLGQIRNALSPLLTDWTWHLEVDNKPDRMGWYIRAPEAWESLFTIFAGLGWNPDTPENKHGFVLFERAPPGELDRPDEENPNRLDALRTVALCNSQRGALTKLASDPIWSHEATPHHLDNLQGDVQLWPPSMGRWPLLVARQLEQTNPVKNALAVAQWQAEIVSALTPAISTLSTKIDGLSWQ
;
A
#
# COMPACT_ATOMS: atom_id res chain seq x y z
N MET A 1 18.79 -6.89 -12.57
CA MET A 1 18.75 -5.42 -12.74
C MET A 1 17.47 -4.93 -13.39
N GLU A 2 17.16 -5.32 -14.63
CA GLU A 2 15.92 -4.85 -15.31
C GLU A 2 14.65 -5.28 -14.58
N LYS A 3 14.54 -6.57 -14.20
CA LYS A 3 13.42 -7.08 -13.39
C LYS A 3 13.34 -6.41 -12.03
N ASP A 4 14.48 -6.20 -11.36
CA ASP A 4 14.52 -5.55 -10.05
C ASP A 4 14.09 -4.07 -10.15
N LEU A 5 14.49 -3.38 -11.21
CA LEU A 5 14.04 -2.01 -11.49
C LEU A 5 12.55 -1.98 -11.81
N PHE A 6 12.06 -2.90 -12.64
CA PHE A 6 10.62 -3.01 -12.93
C PHE A 6 9.82 -3.21 -11.65
N ALA A 7 10.21 -4.19 -10.81
CA ALA A 7 9.55 -4.48 -9.54
C ALA A 7 9.58 -3.28 -8.57
N ARG A 8 10.65 -2.47 -8.61
CA ARG A 8 10.76 -1.26 -7.81
C ARG A 8 9.86 -0.13 -8.33
N LEU A 9 9.79 0.09 -9.65
CA LEU A 9 8.89 1.09 -10.25
C LEU A 9 7.42 0.69 -10.09
N TRP A 10 7.14 -0.60 -10.16
CA TRP A 10 5.81 -1.17 -9.89
C TRP A 10 5.25 -0.76 -8.53
N GLN A 11 6.10 -0.71 -7.50
CA GLN A 11 5.70 -0.29 -6.15
C GLN A 11 5.35 1.20 -6.05
N GLU A 12 5.70 2.02 -7.03
CA GLU A 12 5.30 3.44 -7.06
C GLU A 12 3.93 3.63 -7.74
N LEU A 13 3.34 2.59 -8.32
CA LEU A 13 1.98 2.65 -8.80
C LEU A 13 1.02 2.70 -7.62
N ASP A 14 0.06 3.60 -7.72
CA ASP A 14 -1.10 3.60 -6.84
C ASP A 14 -1.84 2.26 -6.94
N PHE A 15 -2.42 1.81 -5.82
CA PHE A 15 -3.12 0.53 -5.77
C PHE A 15 -4.25 0.45 -6.82
N ASP A 16 -5.03 1.52 -6.97
CA ASP A 16 -6.18 1.55 -7.88
C ASP A 16 -5.79 1.75 -9.36
N ASP A 17 -4.52 2.08 -9.63
CA ASP A 17 -3.99 2.35 -10.98
C ASP A 17 -3.33 1.14 -11.63
N HIS A 18 -3.37 -0.01 -10.96
CA HIS A 18 -2.83 -1.26 -11.49
C HIS A 18 -3.61 -1.72 -12.74
N PRO A 19 -2.92 -2.07 -13.85
CA PRO A 19 -3.58 -2.43 -15.10
C PRO A 19 -4.53 -3.63 -14.97
N TYR A 20 -5.64 -3.57 -15.71
CA TYR A 20 -6.54 -4.70 -15.98
C TYR A 20 -6.58 -5.02 -17.48
N PRO A 21 -6.52 -6.31 -17.88
CA PRO A 21 -6.27 -7.47 -17.03
C PRO A 21 -4.83 -7.50 -16.51
N GLY A 22 -4.61 -8.09 -15.32
CA GLY A 22 -3.28 -8.17 -14.73
C GLY A 22 -3.31 -8.35 -13.21
N THR A 23 -2.21 -8.83 -12.66
CA THR A 23 -2.06 -9.06 -11.21
C THR A 23 -1.42 -7.86 -10.53
N HIS A 24 -1.55 -7.74 -9.21
CA HIS A 24 -0.76 -6.79 -8.40
C HIS A 24 0.68 -7.26 -8.15
N SER A 25 1.08 -8.41 -8.70
CA SER A 25 2.44 -8.91 -8.59
C SER A 25 3.43 -7.99 -9.31
N PRO A 26 4.57 -7.66 -8.69
CA PRO A 26 5.65 -6.90 -9.33
C PRO A 26 6.42 -7.72 -10.37
N ASP A 27 6.15 -9.02 -10.50
CA ASP A 27 6.77 -9.85 -11.53
C ASP A 27 6.25 -9.46 -12.92
N PRO A 28 7.14 -9.22 -13.91
CA PRO A 28 6.71 -8.91 -15.27
C PRO A 28 5.84 -10.00 -15.88
N GLN A 29 4.79 -9.61 -16.60
CA GLN A 29 3.95 -10.53 -17.37
C GLN A 29 4.32 -10.49 -18.85
N GLY A 30 4.51 -11.68 -19.43
CA GLY A 30 5.04 -11.82 -20.78
C GLY A 30 6.52 -11.44 -20.86
N ASP A 31 6.93 -10.91 -22.01
CA ASP A 31 8.33 -10.52 -22.26
C ASP A 31 8.60 -9.11 -21.72
N LEU A 32 9.52 -9.00 -20.75
CA LEU A 32 10.01 -7.71 -20.29
C LEU A 32 10.92 -7.08 -21.36
N LYS A 33 10.48 -5.95 -21.91
CA LYS A 33 11.23 -5.15 -22.89
C LYS A 33 11.92 -4.00 -22.20
N PHE A 34 13.21 -3.83 -22.47
CA PHE A 34 14.03 -2.74 -21.97
C PHE A 34 14.60 -1.92 -23.13
N ALA A 35 14.48 -0.60 -23.04
CA ALA A 35 15.11 0.31 -24.00
C ALA A 35 15.68 1.54 -23.29
N THR A 36 16.77 2.08 -23.83
CA THR A 36 17.41 3.32 -23.39
C THR A 36 17.29 4.39 -24.45
N HIS A 37 17.14 5.61 -23.98
CA HIS A 37 17.01 6.84 -24.75
C HIS A 37 17.97 7.87 -24.18
N ASP A 38 18.12 9.02 -24.85
CA ASP A 38 18.93 10.12 -24.30
C ASP A 38 18.32 10.63 -22.99
N GLY A 39 19.02 10.37 -21.87
CA GLY A 39 18.59 10.76 -20.53
C GLY A 39 17.42 9.97 -19.93
N ALA A 40 17.00 8.85 -20.54
CA ALA A 40 15.86 8.07 -20.04
C ALA A 40 15.91 6.58 -20.41
N LEU A 41 15.15 5.77 -19.67
CA LEU A 41 14.94 4.36 -19.99
C LEU A 41 13.45 4.03 -19.92
N THR A 42 13.06 2.97 -20.63
CA THR A 42 11.71 2.43 -20.61
C THR A 42 11.75 0.94 -20.31
N LEU A 43 10.85 0.49 -19.44
CA LEU A 43 10.61 -0.90 -19.10
C LEU A 43 9.14 -1.21 -19.39
N THR A 44 8.89 -2.19 -20.24
CA THR A 44 7.52 -2.52 -20.68
C THR A 44 7.29 -4.01 -20.56
N ASP A 45 6.18 -4.39 -19.94
CA ASP A 45 5.63 -5.74 -20.00
C ASP A 45 4.26 -5.70 -20.70
N ASP A 46 3.51 -6.80 -20.70
CA ASP A 46 2.20 -6.86 -21.38
C ASP A 46 1.13 -5.95 -20.75
N ARG A 47 1.36 -5.45 -19.52
CA ARG A 47 0.40 -4.66 -18.75
C ARG A 47 0.68 -3.17 -18.85
N ILE A 48 1.94 -2.77 -18.64
CA ILE A 48 2.31 -1.36 -18.48
C ILE A 48 3.68 -1.04 -19.09
N SER A 49 3.83 0.22 -19.49
CA SER A 49 5.10 0.84 -19.80
C SER A 49 5.48 1.86 -18.72
N PHE A 50 6.65 1.65 -18.14
CA PHE A 50 7.32 2.59 -17.24
C PHE A 50 8.36 3.40 -18.00
N ARG A 51 8.46 4.68 -17.66
CA ARG A 51 9.58 5.55 -18.04
C ARG A 51 10.29 6.05 -16.79
N LEU A 52 11.62 6.00 -16.79
CA LEU A 52 12.47 6.64 -15.79
C LEU A 52 13.42 7.63 -16.47
N GLY A 53 13.39 8.91 -16.07
CA GLY A 53 14.28 9.95 -16.58
C GLY A 53 13.56 11.11 -17.29
N VAL A 54 14.24 11.74 -18.26
CA VAL A 54 13.70 12.86 -19.04
C VAL A 54 12.69 12.40 -20.09
N GLY A 55 11.84 13.30 -20.62
CA GLY A 55 10.91 13.00 -21.72
C GLY A 55 9.46 13.41 -21.45
N ASN A 56 8.60 13.21 -22.45
CA ASN A 56 7.20 13.67 -22.47
C ASN A 56 6.19 12.51 -22.33
N ASP A 57 4.94 12.88 -22.05
CA ASP A 57 3.77 12.10 -21.57
C ASP A 57 3.23 10.96 -22.47
N GLY A 58 4.10 10.21 -23.16
CA GLY A 58 3.69 9.11 -24.04
C GLY A 58 3.48 7.76 -23.33
N GLU A 59 4.12 7.56 -22.18
CA GLU A 59 4.05 6.33 -21.39
C GLU A 59 2.98 6.39 -20.29
N LYS A 60 2.51 5.21 -19.86
CA LYS A 60 1.45 5.12 -18.85
C LYS A 60 1.92 5.53 -17.46
N SER A 61 3.20 5.35 -17.13
CA SER A 61 3.75 5.68 -15.81
C SER A 61 5.16 6.27 -15.96
N ILE A 62 5.35 7.49 -15.45
CA ILE A 62 6.55 8.29 -15.66
C ILE A 62 7.14 8.71 -14.31
N HIS A 63 8.37 8.27 -14.07
CA HIS A 63 9.16 8.62 -12.90
C HIS A 63 10.31 9.54 -13.30
N ARG A 64 10.44 10.68 -12.63
CA ARG A 64 11.58 11.59 -12.84
C ARG A 64 12.79 11.11 -12.07
N TRP A 65 13.97 11.18 -12.70
CA TRP A 65 15.26 10.81 -12.13
C TRP A 65 15.98 12.05 -11.59
N THR A 66 15.94 12.22 -10.28
CA THR A 66 16.40 13.44 -9.59
C THR A 66 17.43 13.14 -8.52
N MET A 67 18.22 14.16 -8.17
CA MET A 67 19.27 14.04 -7.15
C MET A 67 18.70 13.73 -5.76
N GLU A 68 17.54 14.28 -5.47
CA GLU A 68 16.79 14.12 -4.22
C GLU A 68 15.36 13.73 -4.54
N PRO A 69 14.66 13.00 -3.63
CA PRO A 69 13.22 12.84 -3.76
C PRO A 69 12.55 14.22 -3.71
N THR A 70 11.83 14.55 -4.76
CA THR A 70 11.25 15.88 -4.98
C THR A 70 9.82 15.75 -5.50
N GLN A 71 8.95 16.66 -5.09
CA GLN A 71 7.61 16.81 -5.65
C GLN A 71 7.67 17.33 -7.10
N MET A 72 7.10 16.58 -8.04
CA MET A 72 7.11 16.88 -9.47
C MET A 72 5.87 17.62 -9.93
N ASN A 73 4.73 17.30 -9.32
CA ASN A 73 3.45 17.96 -9.59
C ASN A 73 2.60 18.01 -8.32
N GLU A 74 1.48 18.72 -8.38
CA GLU A 74 0.61 18.88 -7.22
C GLU A 74 -0.13 17.59 -6.84
N GLY A 75 -0.41 16.71 -7.81
CA GLY A 75 -1.22 15.50 -7.63
C GLY A 75 -2.56 15.76 -6.91
N PRO A 76 -3.35 14.72 -6.57
CA PRO A 76 -3.33 13.38 -7.14
C PRO A 76 -3.69 13.40 -8.64
N LYS A 77 -3.04 12.56 -9.45
CA LYS A 77 -3.38 12.30 -10.86
C LYS A 77 -3.21 10.80 -11.11
N ARG A 78 -4.28 10.16 -11.59
CA ARG A 78 -4.25 8.73 -11.95
C ARG A 78 -3.37 8.51 -13.18
N LEU A 79 -2.34 7.67 -13.06
CA LEU A 79 -1.33 7.38 -14.08
C LEU A 79 -0.65 8.64 -14.70
N GLY A 80 0.43 8.44 -15.46
CA GLY A 80 1.25 9.52 -16.03
C GLY A 80 2.44 9.89 -15.15
N GLU A 81 2.73 11.18 -15.00
CA GLU A 81 3.85 11.63 -14.15
C GLU A 81 3.50 11.50 -12.67
N HIS A 82 4.23 10.62 -11.97
CA HIS A 82 4.08 10.41 -10.54
C HIS A 82 4.39 11.69 -9.76
N ARG A 83 3.64 11.93 -8.68
CA ARG A 83 3.76 13.14 -7.86
C ARG A 83 5.15 13.31 -7.28
N TRP A 84 5.82 12.20 -6.96
CA TRP A 84 7.18 12.21 -6.44
C TRP A 84 8.16 11.59 -7.43
N SER A 85 9.31 12.24 -7.56
CA SER A 85 10.45 11.70 -8.29
C SER A 85 11.12 10.53 -7.56
N ILE A 86 11.94 9.80 -8.30
CA ILE A 86 12.82 8.75 -7.80
C ILE A 86 14.26 9.27 -7.82
N SER A 87 14.97 8.99 -6.73
CA SER A 87 16.37 9.36 -6.54
C SER A 87 17.25 8.13 -6.27
N PRO A 88 18.59 8.27 -6.29
CA PRO A 88 19.48 7.19 -5.86
C PRO A 88 19.18 6.63 -4.47
N LYS A 89 18.66 7.46 -3.56
CA LYS A 89 18.31 7.07 -2.19
C LYS A 89 17.14 6.08 -2.15
N ASP A 90 16.30 6.08 -3.17
CA ASP A 90 15.12 5.21 -3.27
C ASP A 90 15.41 3.86 -3.91
N LEU A 91 16.53 3.74 -4.63
CA LEU A 91 16.92 2.55 -5.40
C LEU A 91 18.04 1.74 -4.74
N GLY A 92 18.76 2.32 -3.78
CA GLY A 92 19.97 1.72 -3.23
C GLY A 92 21.13 1.71 -4.24
N LEU A 93 22.31 1.29 -3.78
CA LEU A 93 23.56 1.43 -4.53
C LEU A 93 23.56 0.73 -5.89
N THR A 94 23.09 -0.51 -5.96
CA THR A 94 23.18 -1.33 -7.18
C THR A 94 22.25 -0.81 -8.28
N LEU A 95 20.98 -0.56 -7.96
CA LEU A 95 20.01 -0.07 -8.95
C LEU A 95 20.31 1.38 -9.36
N SER A 96 20.70 2.25 -8.43
CA SER A 96 21.09 3.62 -8.77
C SER A 96 22.30 3.67 -9.70
N ALA A 97 23.32 2.84 -9.48
CA ALA A 97 24.47 2.74 -10.38
C ALA A 97 24.05 2.22 -11.77
N PHE A 98 23.19 1.20 -11.82
CA PHE A 98 22.65 0.68 -13.08
C PHE A 98 21.90 1.76 -13.86
N VAL A 99 21.00 2.51 -13.22
CA VAL A 99 20.27 3.62 -13.84
C VAL A 99 21.24 4.68 -14.33
N ALA A 100 22.20 5.11 -13.50
CA ALA A 100 23.15 6.16 -13.85
C ALA A 100 24.03 5.80 -15.05
N VAL A 101 24.43 4.53 -15.19
CA VAL A 101 25.18 4.03 -16.35
C VAL A 101 24.34 4.07 -17.63
N LYS A 102 23.02 3.84 -17.52
CA LYS A 102 22.12 3.76 -18.69
C LYS A 102 21.63 5.12 -19.17
N ILE A 103 21.32 6.03 -18.24
CA ILE A 103 20.59 7.27 -18.56
C ILE A 103 21.28 8.52 -18.05
N GLY A 104 22.51 8.40 -17.52
CA GLY A 104 23.28 9.50 -16.96
C GLY A 104 22.93 9.81 -15.49
N PRO A 105 23.65 10.77 -14.89
CA PRO A 105 23.45 11.14 -13.50
C PRO A 105 22.06 11.76 -13.28
N PRO A 106 21.51 11.65 -12.06
CA PRO A 106 20.26 12.30 -11.72
C PRO A 106 20.35 13.81 -11.87
N THR A 107 19.22 14.42 -12.23
CA THR A 107 19.14 15.86 -12.47
C THR A 107 18.80 16.64 -11.20
N VAL A 108 19.27 17.87 -11.10
CA VAL A 108 18.80 18.81 -10.07
C VAL A 108 17.48 19.40 -10.55
N LYS A 109 16.43 19.28 -9.74
CA LYS A 109 15.09 19.81 -10.00
C LYS A 109 14.66 20.68 -8.82
N ASN A 110 14.06 21.83 -9.12
CA ASN A 110 13.46 22.69 -8.12
C ASN A 110 12.08 22.12 -7.73
N GLY A 111 11.80 22.03 -6.44
CA GLY A 111 10.55 21.55 -5.87
C GLY A 111 10.72 21.19 -4.41
N ASP A 112 9.61 20.93 -3.71
CA ASP A 112 9.66 20.54 -2.30
C ASP A 112 10.33 19.18 -2.17
N SER A 113 11.30 19.09 -1.24
CA SER A 113 11.92 17.81 -0.90
C SER A 113 10.89 16.89 -0.27
N LYS A 114 10.93 15.61 -0.65
CA LYS A 114 10.15 14.51 -0.06
C LYS A 114 11.02 13.52 0.69
N LEU A 115 12.22 13.94 1.08
CA LEU A 115 13.19 13.08 1.74
C LEU A 115 12.67 12.58 3.09
N GLU A 116 12.07 13.45 3.90
CA GLU A 116 11.56 13.04 5.22
C GLU A 116 10.39 12.04 5.07
N GLU A 117 9.50 12.24 4.10
CA GLU A 117 8.43 11.30 3.78
C GLU A 117 8.97 9.96 3.25
N ARG A 118 9.98 9.96 2.38
CA ARG A 118 10.64 8.72 1.91
C ARG A 118 11.33 7.98 3.07
N ILE A 119 11.95 8.70 4.00
CA ILE A 119 12.51 8.11 5.22
C ILE A 119 11.42 7.44 6.05
N LEU A 120 10.30 8.13 6.30
CA LEU A 120 9.14 7.56 6.99
C LEU A 120 8.66 6.27 6.33
N LEU A 121 8.40 6.30 5.02
CA LEU A 121 7.94 5.14 4.26
C LEU A 121 8.95 3.98 4.30
N GLY A 122 10.25 4.28 4.26
CA GLY A 122 11.31 3.29 4.44
C GLY A 122 11.30 2.66 5.83
N GLN A 123 11.12 3.45 6.89
CA GLN A 123 11.01 2.93 8.26
C GLN A 123 9.77 2.04 8.43
N ILE A 124 8.62 2.47 7.91
CA ILE A 124 7.38 1.67 7.91
C ILE A 124 7.64 0.33 7.22
N ARG A 125 8.19 0.35 6.01
CA ARG A 125 8.48 -0.87 5.26
C ARG A 125 9.42 -1.80 6.02
N ASN A 126 10.50 -1.26 6.60
CA ASN A 126 11.45 -2.06 7.37
C ASN A 126 10.82 -2.72 8.60
N ALA A 127 9.90 -2.02 9.27
CA ALA A 127 9.22 -2.53 10.47
C ALA A 127 8.15 -3.59 10.13
N LEU A 128 7.43 -3.43 9.02
CA LEU A 128 6.28 -4.27 8.66
C LEU A 128 6.65 -5.46 7.74
N SER A 129 7.69 -5.35 6.90
CA SER A 129 8.07 -6.43 5.96
C SER A 129 8.32 -7.79 6.65
N PRO A 130 8.93 -7.86 7.86
CA PRO A 130 9.08 -9.13 8.58
C PRO A 130 7.75 -9.77 9.00
N LEU A 131 6.69 -8.97 9.20
CA LEU A 131 5.36 -9.44 9.57
C LEU A 131 4.50 -9.83 8.35
N LEU A 132 4.81 -9.27 7.18
CA LEU A 132 4.03 -9.37 5.94
C LEU A 132 4.88 -9.97 4.82
N THR A 133 5.45 -11.15 5.08
CA THR A 133 6.29 -11.86 4.09
C THR A 133 5.48 -12.22 2.85
N ASP A 134 6.04 -11.96 1.67
CA ASP A 134 5.42 -12.16 0.34
C ASP A 134 4.23 -11.25 0.00
N TRP A 135 3.89 -10.28 0.86
CA TRP A 135 2.87 -9.28 0.55
C TRP A 135 3.42 -8.27 -0.46
N THR A 136 2.55 -7.74 -1.31
CA THR A 136 2.91 -6.73 -2.32
C THR A 136 2.67 -5.33 -1.79
N TRP A 137 3.49 -4.36 -2.21
CA TRP A 137 3.54 -3.00 -1.67
C TRP A 137 3.30 -1.98 -2.77
N HIS A 138 2.39 -1.05 -2.53
CA HIS A 138 1.95 -0.05 -3.50
C HIS A 138 1.93 1.31 -2.82
N LEU A 139 2.61 2.29 -3.42
CA LEU A 139 2.74 3.61 -2.85
C LEU A 139 1.47 4.41 -3.10
N GLU A 140 0.83 4.83 -2.02
CA GLU A 140 -0.36 5.66 -2.05
C GLU A 140 0.05 7.12 -1.78
N VAL A 141 0.32 7.88 -2.83
CA VAL A 141 0.60 9.33 -2.77
C VAL A 141 -0.10 10.11 -3.89
N ASP A 142 -0.64 9.38 -4.88
CA ASP A 142 -1.09 9.85 -6.17
C ASP A 142 -2.61 9.82 -6.35
N ASN A 143 -3.39 9.23 -5.42
CA ASN A 143 -4.83 9.03 -5.58
C ASN A 143 -5.66 9.55 -4.39
N LYS A 144 -5.40 9.12 -3.15
CA LYS A 144 -6.22 9.52 -1.99
C LYS A 144 -5.88 10.93 -1.46
N PRO A 145 -6.89 11.77 -1.13
CA PRO A 145 -6.68 13.13 -0.63
C PRO A 145 -6.42 13.23 0.88
N ASP A 146 -6.69 12.17 1.63
CA ASP A 146 -6.75 12.15 3.09
C ASP A 146 -5.61 11.34 3.74
N ARG A 147 -4.72 10.76 2.94
CA ARG A 147 -3.65 9.89 3.44
C ARG A 147 -2.47 9.78 2.47
N MET A 148 -1.33 9.35 3.00
CA MET A 148 -0.19 8.89 2.21
C MET A 148 0.49 7.72 2.90
N GLY A 149 0.94 6.71 2.17
CA GLY A 149 1.47 5.51 2.81
C GLY A 149 1.72 4.36 1.85
N TRP A 150 1.79 3.17 2.42
CA TRP A 150 1.81 1.91 1.69
C TRP A 150 0.42 1.27 1.76
N TYR A 151 -0.13 0.91 0.60
CA TYR A 151 -1.11 -0.17 0.51
C TYR A 151 -0.37 -1.49 0.34
N ILE A 152 -0.65 -2.42 1.25
CA ILE A 152 0.05 -3.70 1.37
C ILE A 152 -0.99 -4.80 1.16
N ARG A 153 -0.90 -5.54 0.05
CA ARG A 153 -1.91 -6.51 -0.36
C ARG A 153 -1.47 -7.93 -0.07
N ALA A 154 -2.42 -8.74 0.40
CA ALA A 154 -2.22 -10.17 0.60
C ALA A 154 -1.69 -10.86 -0.66
N PRO A 155 -0.89 -11.93 -0.53
CA PRO A 155 -0.38 -12.69 -1.66
C PRO A 155 -1.50 -13.20 -2.57
N GLU A 156 -1.30 -13.11 -3.88
CA GLU A 156 -2.28 -13.52 -4.89
C GLU A 156 -2.70 -14.99 -4.73
N ALA A 157 -1.75 -15.86 -4.38
CA ALA A 157 -1.98 -17.29 -4.16
C ALA A 157 -2.99 -17.59 -3.04
N TRP A 158 -3.32 -16.60 -2.20
CA TRP A 158 -4.31 -16.75 -1.12
C TRP A 158 -5.73 -16.47 -1.61
N GLU A 159 -5.92 -16.00 -2.86
CA GLU A 159 -7.22 -15.58 -3.39
C GLU A 159 -7.94 -14.62 -2.44
N SER A 160 -7.19 -13.62 -1.94
CA SER A 160 -7.67 -12.64 -0.98
C SER A 160 -7.34 -11.22 -1.46
N LEU A 161 -8.28 -10.31 -1.20
CA LEU A 161 -8.21 -8.88 -1.47
C LEU A 161 -7.95 -8.08 -0.20
N PHE A 162 -7.75 -8.72 0.96
CA PHE A 162 -7.42 -8.02 2.18
C PHE A 162 -6.17 -7.16 1.99
N THR A 163 -6.28 -5.90 2.42
CA THR A 163 -5.22 -4.91 2.35
C THR A 163 -4.95 -4.33 3.73
N ILE A 164 -3.71 -3.93 3.94
CA ILE A 164 -3.30 -3.09 5.05
C ILE A 164 -2.83 -1.76 4.47
N PHE A 165 -3.42 -0.66 4.92
CA PHE A 165 -2.81 0.65 4.73
C PHE A 165 -1.91 0.96 5.92
N ALA A 166 -0.69 1.44 5.69
CA ALA A 166 0.22 1.89 6.72
C ALA A 166 0.92 3.19 6.29
N GLY A 167 0.67 4.28 7.00
CA GLY A 167 1.18 5.59 6.62
C GLY A 167 0.71 6.73 7.52
N LEU A 168 0.46 7.89 6.91
CA LEU A 168 -0.14 9.04 7.58
C LEU A 168 -1.56 9.25 7.07
N GLY A 169 -2.44 9.68 7.97
CA GLY A 169 -3.81 10.11 7.66
C GLY A 169 -4.07 11.52 8.21
N TRP A 170 -5.03 12.22 7.62
CA TRP A 170 -5.51 13.54 8.05
C TRP A 170 -6.95 13.76 7.59
N ASN A 171 -7.60 14.78 8.14
CA ASN A 171 -8.84 15.28 7.55
C ASN A 171 -8.48 16.20 6.37
N PRO A 172 -9.04 16.01 5.15
CA PRO A 172 -8.79 16.86 3.99
C PRO A 172 -8.95 18.36 4.24
N ASP A 173 -9.82 18.76 5.18
CA ASP A 173 -10.04 20.17 5.54
C ASP A 173 -8.94 20.74 6.45
N THR A 174 -8.10 19.87 7.04
CA THR A 174 -6.97 20.22 7.93
C THR A 174 -5.74 19.34 7.64
N PRO A 175 -5.16 19.42 6.42
CA PRO A 175 -4.10 18.52 5.96
C PRO A 175 -2.77 18.66 6.72
N GLU A 176 -2.61 19.73 7.50
CA GLU A 176 -1.50 19.92 8.44
C GLU A 176 -1.60 19.02 9.67
N ASN A 177 -2.79 18.52 10.02
CA ASN A 177 -3.02 17.67 11.19
C ASN A 177 -2.85 16.18 10.84
N LYS A 178 -1.63 15.82 10.45
CA LYS A 178 -1.26 14.46 10.11
C LYS A 178 -0.96 13.64 11.36
N HIS A 179 -1.33 12.36 11.33
CA HIS A 179 -1.03 11.39 12.37
C HIS A 179 -0.68 10.03 11.76
N GLY A 180 0.01 9.18 12.52
CA GLY A 180 0.18 7.78 12.15
C GLY A 180 -1.18 7.12 11.93
N PHE A 181 -1.34 6.40 10.82
CA PHE A 181 -2.61 5.84 10.38
C PHE A 181 -2.43 4.41 9.87
N VAL A 182 -3.31 3.50 10.32
CA VAL A 182 -3.38 2.10 9.85
C VAL A 182 -4.82 1.73 9.54
N LEU A 183 -5.01 1.04 8.42
CA LEU A 183 -6.25 0.33 8.11
C LEU A 183 -5.97 -1.15 7.91
N PHE A 184 -6.90 -1.99 8.33
CA PHE A 184 -7.02 -3.36 7.85
C PHE A 184 -8.40 -3.52 7.23
N GLU A 185 -8.45 -3.79 5.94
CA GLU A 185 -9.66 -3.59 5.16
C GLU A 185 -9.86 -4.69 4.12
N ARG A 186 -11.09 -4.76 3.64
CA ARG A 186 -11.52 -5.57 2.52
C ARG A 186 -12.73 -4.90 1.87
N ALA A 187 -12.91 -5.10 0.58
CA ALA A 187 -14.13 -4.63 -0.09
C ALA A 187 -15.38 -5.35 0.48
N PRO A 188 -16.47 -4.64 0.81
CA PRO A 188 -17.76 -5.25 1.09
C PRO A 188 -18.25 -6.10 -0.10
N PRO A 189 -19.17 -7.07 0.11
CA PRO A 189 -19.67 -7.89 -1.00
C PRO A 189 -20.38 -7.01 -2.03
N GLY A 190 -19.98 -7.13 -3.30
CA GLY A 190 -20.58 -6.37 -4.42
C GLY A 190 -20.00 -4.97 -4.68
N GLU A 191 -19.06 -4.52 -3.85
CA GLU A 191 -18.33 -3.25 -4.01
C GLU A 191 -17.00 -3.49 -4.73
N LEU A 192 -17.04 -3.98 -5.98
CA LEU A 192 -15.85 -4.28 -6.78
C LEU A 192 -15.89 -3.61 -8.15
N ASP A 193 -14.72 -3.19 -8.62
CA ASP A 193 -14.52 -2.60 -9.94
C ASP A 193 -14.09 -3.62 -11.00
N ARG A 194 -13.66 -4.83 -10.59
CA ARG A 194 -13.01 -5.80 -11.47
C ARG A 194 -13.65 -7.20 -11.43
N PRO A 195 -14.00 -7.80 -12.59
CA PRO A 195 -14.60 -9.14 -12.63
C PRO A 195 -13.70 -10.27 -12.11
N ASP A 196 -12.37 -10.14 -12.26
CA ASP A 196 -11.40 -11.14 -11.77
C ASP A 196 -11.29 -11.17 -10.24
N GLU A 197 -11.85 -10.17 -9.55
CA GLU A 197 -11.84 -10.08 -8.08
C GLU A 197 -13.11 -10.64 -7.42
N GLU A 198 -14.13 -11.02 -8.19
CA GLU A 198 -15.42 -11.49 -7.67
C GLU A 198 -15.28 -12.69 -6.73
N ASN A 199 -14.55 -13.73 -7.15
CA ASN A 199 -14.36 -14.91 -6.31
C ASN A 199 -13.51 -14.61 -5.05
N PRO A 200 -12.35 -13.94 -5.15
CA PRO A 200 -11.62 -13.47 -3.98
C PRO A 200 -12.46 -12.64 -2.99
N ASN A 201 -13.30 -11.72 -3.47
CA ASN A 201 -14.19 -10.91 -2.63
C ASN A 201 -15.23 -11.76 -1.89
N ARG A 202 -15.84 -12.73 -2.59
CA ARG A 202 -16.74 -13.71 -1.98
C ARG A 202 -16.03 -14.51 -0.88
N LEU A 203 -14.80 -14.96 -1.13
CA LEU A 203 -13.99 -15.67 -0.13
C LEU A 203 -13.65 -14.77 1.07
N ASP A 204 -13.31 -13.50 0.85
CA ASP A 204 -13.03 -12.54 1.92
C ASP A 204 -14.26 -12.21 2.77
N ALA A 205 -15.46 -12.24 2.19
CA ALA A 205 -16.70 -12.15 2.96
C ALA A 205 -16.83 -13.35 3.93
N LEU A 206 -16.54 -14.57 3.46
CA LEU A 206 -16.53 -15.77 4.32
C LEU A 206 -15.43 -15.71 5.39
N ARG A 207 -14.22 -15.26 5.01
CA ARG A 207 -13.12 -15.04 5.95
C ARG A 207 -13.49 -14.01 7.01
N THR A 208 -14.16 -12.93 6.64
CA THR A 208 -14.64 -11.91 7.57
C THR A 208 -15.61 -12.52 8.60
N VAL A 209 -16.56 -13.36 8.17
CA VAL A 209 -17.45 -14.08 9.09
C VAL A 209 -16.67 -14.98 10.04
N ALA A 210 -15.65 -15.69 9.56
CA ALA A 210 -14.79 -16.54 10.39
C ALA A 210 -13.95 -15.73 11.39
N LEU A 211 -13.36 -14.61 10.94
CA LEU A 211 -12.56 -13.69 11.76
C LEU A 211 -13.38 -13.07 12.89
N CYS A 212 -14.67 -12.81 12.65
CA CYS A 212 -15.60 -12.21 13.60
C CYS A 212 -16.41 -13.25 14.40
N ASN A 213 -16.17 -14.54 14.23
CA ASN A 213 -16.93 -15.57 14.94
C ASN A 213 -16.84 -15.39 16.47
N SER A 214 -17.99 -15.38 17.15
CA SER A 214 -18.11 -15.06 18.58
C SER A 214 -17.33 -15.99 19.52
N GLN A 215 -17.02 -17.21 19.10
CA GLN A 215 -16.32 -18.19 19.93
C GLN A 215 -14.83 -18.32 19.62
N ARG A 216 -14.46 -18.19 18.34
CA ARG A 216 -13.11 -18.55 17.86
C ARG A 216 -12.45 -17.51 16.96
N GLY A 217 -13.20 -16.49 16.55
CA GLY A 217 -12.75 -15.47 15.62
C GLY A 217 -11.51 -14.72 16.13
N ALA A 218 -10.51 -14.55 15.28
CA ALA A 218 -9.27 -13.88 15.65
C ALA A 218 -9.50 -12.40 16.00
N LEU A 219 -10.38 -11.70 15.28
CA LEU A 219 -10.74 -10.32 15.60
C LEU A 219 -11.62 -10.23 16.84
N THR A 220 -12.50 -11.21 17.07
CA THR A 220 -13.28 -11.31 18.31
C THR A 220 -12.39 -11.50 19.54
N LYS A 221 -11.34 -12.32 19.43
CA LYS A 221 -10.33 -12.46 20.49
C LYS A 221 -9.59 -11.14 20.74
N LEU A 222 -9.28 -10.39 19.69
CA LEU A 222 -8.67 -9.06 19.82
C LEU A 222 -9.62 -8.07 20.52
N ALA A 223 -10.91 -8.09 20.16
CA ALA A 223 -11.96 -7.27 20.77
C ALA A 223 -12.20 -7.61 22.26
N SER A 224 -11.93 -8.85 22.67
CA SER A 224 -12.33 -9.42 23.97
C SER A 224 -13.84 -9.31 24.24
N ASP A 225 -14.63 -9.22 23.17
CA ASP A 225 -16.08 -9.07 23.21
C ASP A 225 -16.70 -9.99 22.13
N PRO A 226 -17.56 -10.97 22.49
CA PRO A 226 -18.15 -11.90 21.53
C PRO A 226 -19.26 -11.30 20.65
N ILE A 227 -19.81 -10.13 21.00
CA ILE A 227 -20.94 -9.51 20.28
C ILE A 227 -20.54 -8.28 19.44
N TRP A 228 -19.29 -7.80 19.56
CA TRP A 228 -18.79 -6.61 18.86
C TRP A 228 -19.16 -6.57 17.37
N SER A 229 -19.09 -7.70 16.67
CA SER A 229 -19.32 -7.80 15.24
C SER A 229 -20.77 -7.63 14.79
N HIS A 230 -21.72 -7.67 15.73
CA HIS A 230 -23.16 -7.58 15.48
C HIS A 230 -23.74 -6.19 15.73
N GLU A 231 -23.05 -5.35 16.49
CA GLU A 231 -23.47 -3.99 16.79
C GLU A 231 -22.92 -3.05 15.72
N ALA A 232 -23.72 -2.12 15.19
CA ALA A 232 -23.28 -1.22 14.12
C ALA A 232 -22.54 0.01 14.67
N THR A 233 -21.59 -0.22 15.59
CA THR A 233 -20.83 0.82 16.29
C THR A 233 -19.35 0.44 16.37
N PRO A 234 -18.42 1.41 16.26
CA PRO A 234 -17.00 1.13 16.47
C PRO A 234 -16.72 0.53 17.86
N HIS A 235 -15.86 -0.48 17.91
CA HIS A 235 -15.39 -1.10 19.14
C HIS A 235 -13.94 -0.69 19.43
N HIS A 236 -13.69 -0.02 20.55
CA HIS A 236 -12.36 0.45 20.90
C HIS A 236 -11.48 -0.66 21.48
N LEU A 237 -10.20 -0.68 21.09
CA LEU A 237 -9.18 -1.60 21.59
C LEU A 237 -8.29 -0.89 22.60
N ASP A 238 -8.74 -0.80 23.86
CA ASP A 238 -8.07 -0.04 24.93
C ASP A 238 -6.67 -0.58 25.30
N ASN A 239 -6.35 -1.80 24.86
CA ASN A 239 -5.05 -2.44 25.07
C ASN A 239 -3.99 -2.03 24.04
N LEU A 240 -4.35 -1.24 23.02
CA LEU A 240 -3.44 -0.74 21.99
C LEU A 240 -3.30 0.78 22.12
N GLN A 241 -2.10 1.30 21.87
CA GLN A 241 -1.84 2.74 21.98
C GLN A 241 -2.52 3.52 20.84
N GLY A 242 -3.11 4.67 21.17
CA GLY A 242 -3.79 5.55 20.22
C GLY A 242 -5.29 5.32 20.18
N ASP A 243 -5.96 5.85 19.16
CA ASP A 243 -7.36 5.56 18.87
C ASP A 243 -7.42 4.39 17.90
N VAL A 244 -7.55 3.18 18.46
CA VAL A 244 -7.61 1.93 17.69
C VAL A 244 -8.99 1.34 17.82
N GLN A 245 -9.67 1.16 16.70
CA GLN A 245 -11.06 0.74 16.64
C GLN A 245 -11.20 -0.44 15.68
N LEU A 246 -11.96 -1.45 16.10
CA LEU A 246 -12.55 -2.41 15.18
C LEU A 246 -13.87 -1.85 14.66
N TRP A 247 -14.07 -1.92 13.36
CA TRP A 247 -15.28 -1.50 12.69
C TRP A 247 -16.03 -2.76 12.25
N PRO A 248 -17.15 -3.09 12.91
CA PRO A 248 -17.80 -4.37 12.68
C PRO A 248 -18.43 -4.46 11.29
N PRO A 249 -18.48 -5.66 10.68
CA PRO A 249 -19.07 -5.85 9.36
C PRO A 249 -20.53 -5.38 9.26
N SER A 250 -21.26 -5.37 10.37
CA SER A 250 -22.62 -4.82 10.52
C SER A 250 -22.73 -3.34 10.11
N MET A 251 -21.63 -2.57 10.15
CA MET A 251 -21.58 -1.18 9.69
C MET A 251 -21.57 -1.05 8.15
N GLY A 252 -21.33 -2.14 7.41
CA GLY A 252 -21.24 -2.11 5.94
C GLY A 252 -20.07 -1.26 5.40
N ARG A 253 -19.02 -1.05 6.22
CA ARG A 253 -17.82 -0.29 5.84
C ARG A 253 -16.73 -1.22 5.31
N TRP A 254 -15.80 -0.64 4.56
CA TRP A 254 -14.62 -1.33 4.02
C TRP A 254 -13.60 -1.75 5.12
N PRO A 255 -13.12 -0.84 6.00
CA PRO A 255 -12.19 -1.22 7.04
C PRO A 255 -12.85 -2.07 8.12
N LEU A 256 -12.14 -3.11 8.57
CA LEU A 256 -12.44 -3.87 9.78
C LEU A 256 -11.66 -3.34 10.99
N LEU A 257 -10.53 -2.66 10.76
CA LEU A 257 -9.79 -1.93 11.78
C LEU A 257 -9.37 -0.57 11.24
N VAL A 258 -9.51 0.45 12.09
CA VAL A 258 -9.03 1.82 11.88
C VAL A 258 -8.19 2.22 13.09
N ALA A 259 -6.94 2.62 12.87
CA ALA A 259 -6.06 3.08 13.95
C ALA A 259 -5.48 4.46 13.65
N ARG A 260 -5.49 5.34 14.66
CA ARG A 260 -4.91 6.68 14.62
C ARG A 260 -4.00 6.91 15.82
N GLN A 261 -2.82 7.46 15.58
CA GLN A 261 -1.91 7.85 16.64
C GLN A 261 -2.34 9.21 17.24
N LEU A 262 -2.54 9.30 18.57
CA LEU A 262 -3.12 10.49 19.20
C LEU A 262 -2.12 11.54 19.71
N GLU A 263 -0.83 11.21 19.82
CA GLU A 263 0.14 12.02 20.60
C GLU A 263 1.35 12.54 19.79
N GLN A 264 1.40 12.29 18.49
CA GLN A 264 2.61 12.52 17.71
C GLN A 264 2.70 13.98 17.21
N THR A 265 3.55 14.80 17.84
CA THR A 265 3.93 16.08 17.24
C THR A 265 4.86 15.84 16.05
N ASN A 266 4.44 16.27 14.86
CA ASN A 266 5.16 16.09 13.59
C ASN A 266 5.55 14.63 13.29
N PRO A 267 4.60 13.79 12.82
CA PRO A 267 4.84 12.36 12.62
C PRO A 267 5.93 12.05 11.60
N VAL A 268 6.15 12.93 10.62
CA VAL A 268 7.20 12.78 9.60
C VAL A 268 8.59 12.83 10.24
N LYS A 269 8.82 13.75 11.18
CA LYS A 269 10.10 13.84 11.90
C LYS A 269 10.32 12.72 12.92
N ASN A 270 9.24 12.11 13.37
CA ASN A 270 9.25 10.97 14.29
C ASN A 270 9.01 9.64 13.57
N ALA A 271 9.58 9.49 12.37
CA ALA A 271 9.39 8.37 11.46
C ALA A 271 9.52 6.98 12.11
N LEU A 272 10.55 6.77 12.94
CA LEU A 272 10.77 5.49 13.60
C LEU A 272 9.65 5.15 14.59
N ALA A 273 9.22 6.11 15.39
CA ALA A 273 8.15 5.90 16.36
C ALA A 273 6.79 5.65 15.68
N VAL A 274 6.51 6.31 14.55
CA VAL A 274 5.33 6.00 13.73
C VAL A 274 5.42 4.58 13.20
N ALA A 275 6.55 4.18 12.60
CA ALA A 275 6.72 2.83 12.06
C ALA A 275 6.61 1.73 13.12
N GLN A 276 7.17 1.96 14.32
CA GLN A 276 7.06 1.03 15.45
C GLN A 276 5.61 0.88 15.92
N TRP A 277 4.91 2.00 16.11
CA TRP A 277 3.49 1.98 16.47
C TRP A 277 2.65 1.22 15.43
N GLN A 278 2.87 1.46 14.13
CA GLN A 278 2.16 0.71 13.08
C GLN A 278 2.48 -0.80 13.12
N ALA A 279 3.74 -1.16 13.36
CA ALA A 279 4.14 -2.55 13.49
C ALA A 279 3.48 -3.24 14.70
N GLU A 280 3.27 -2.52 15.80
CA GLU A 280 2.52 -3.03 16.96
C GLU A 280 1.06 -3.35 16.60
N ILE A 281 0.39 -2.44 15.87
CA ILE A 281 -0.99 -2.67 15.39
C ILE A 281 -1.04 -3.89 14.44
N VAL A 282 -0.13 -3.97 13.47
CA VAL A 282 -0.06 -5.10 12.52
C VAL A 282 0.31 -6.41 13.23
N SER A 283 1.17 -6.36 14.25
CA SER A 283 1.50 -7.51 15.08
C SER A 283 0.26 -8.03 15.83
N ALA A 284 -0.59 -7.13 16.35
CA ALA A 284 -1.85 -7.52 16.98
C ALA A 284 -2.83 -8.18 15.99
N LEU A 285 -2.74 -7.82 14.70
CA LEU A 285 -3.53 -8.43 13.62
C LEU A 285 -2.95 -9.76 13.10
N THR A 286 -1.72 -10.14 13.47
CA THR A 286 -1.05 -11.35 12.96
C THR A 286 -1.91 -12.63 13.11
N PRO A 287 -2.62 -12.88 14.23
CA PRO A 287 -3.52 -14.02 14.33
C PRO A 287 -4.61 -14.02 13.27
N ALA A 288 -5.19 -12.86 12.93
CA ALA A 288 -6.19 -12.74 11.87
C ALA A 288 -5.56 -12.96 10.48
N ILE A 289 -4.44 -12.27 10.20
CA ILE A 289 -3.69 -12.36 8.94
C ILE A 289 -3.31 -13.80 8.62
N SER A 290 -2.83 -14.57 9.61
CA SER A 290 -2.39 -15.95 9.41
C SER A 290 -3.48 -16.88 8.85
N THR A 291 -4.76 -16.56 9.10
CA THR A 291 -5.90 -17.36 8.65
C THR A 291 -6.26 -17.12 7.19
N LEU A 292 -5.85 -15.99 6.59
CA LEU A 292 -6.26 -15.59 5.24
C LEU A 292 -5.77 -16.54 4.15
N SER A 293 -4.61 -17.18 4.36
CA SER A 293 -4.03 -18.17 3.46
C SER A 293 -4.80 -19.50 3.41
N THR A 294 -5.74 -19.73 4.33
CA THR A 294 -6.52 -20.96 4.39
C THR A 294 -7.42 -21.09 3.17
N LYS A 295 -7.27 -22.20 2.44
CA LYS A 295 -8.18 -22.53 1.33
C LYS A 295 -9.56 -22.89 1.89
N ILE A 296 -10.58 -22.29 1.30
CA ILE A 296 -11.97 -22.56 1.65
C ILE A 296 -12.52 -23.54 0.60
N ASP A 297 -12.40 -24.84 0.89
CA ASP A 297 -12.94 -25.88 0.03
C ASP A 297 -14.44 -26.12 0.34
N GLY A 298 -15.29 -26.11 -0.69
CA GLY A 298 -16.63 -26.71 -0.60
C GLY A 298 -17.74 -25.90 0.11
N LEU A 299 -17.58 -24.58 0.33
CA LEU A 299 -18.72 -23.74 0.76
C LEU A 299 -19.51 -23.24 -0.46
N SER A 300 -20.49 -24.05 -0.90
CA SER A 300 -21.54 -23.62 -1.82
C SER A 300 -22.62 -22.86 -1.04
N TRP A 301 -22.75 -21.57 -1.27
CA TRP A 301 -23.98 -20.85 -1.00
C TRP A 301 -24.69 -20.69 -2.34
N GLN A 302 -25.65 -21.58 -2.60
CA GLN A 302 -26.76 -21.27 -3.51
C GLN A 302 -27.81 -20.49 -2.73
#